data_AF-A0A4R0G899-F1
#
_entry.id   AF-A0A4R0G899-F1
#
_cell.length_a   1.000
_cell.length_b   1.000
_cell.length_c   1.000
_cell.angle_alpha   90.00
_cell.angle_beta   90.00
_cell.angle_gamma   90.00
#
_symmetry.space_group_name_H-M   'P 1'
#
loop_
_entity.id
_entity.type
_entity.pdbx_description
1 polymer ?
#
loop_
_entity_poly.entity_id
_entity_poly.type
_entity_poly.pdbx_seq_one_letter_code
_entity_poly.pdbx_strand_id
1 'polypeptide(L)'
;MDGNIGPVVLGAALTLLGTLAVQAVIVPWAQARTRRRERWEEDIREFADTLEVNLPRLMLDYRTEARGRLTMRAWQRDPTFRADDGFDKMLKLTREDVWKAEDLLQIEMHRISLLPTRLRRLNRNSPYWDAVAKAEQDFSVAYVLANVPVSIDEDMEPDDWDKLWDATEKAHEKLTSLISPMATAMKPPKRSLFRRVMRRISKKAAAKERSLIRVQTE
;
A
#
# COMPACT_ATOMS: atom_id res chain seq x y z
N MET A 1 70.96 -5.78 30.27
CA MET A 1 69.58 -5.26 30.25
C MET A 1 68.76 -6.27 29.48
N ASP A 2 68.34 -7.33 30.18
CA ASP A 2 67.58 -8.41 29.56
C ASP A 2 66.12 -7.99 29.55
N GLY A 3 65.78 -7.19 28.55
CA GLY A 3 64.42 -6.70 28.34
C GLY A 3 63.49 -7.89 28.16
N ASN A 4 62.53 -8.02 29.06
CA ASN A 4 61.51 -9.06 28.99
C ASN A 4 60.57 -8.75 27.80
N ILE A 5 60.91 -9.25 26.61
CA ILE A 5 60.19 -8.99 25.35
C ILE A 5 58.86 -9.77 25.27
N GLY A 6 58.74 -10.88 26.01
CA GLY A 6 57.57 -11.78 25.97
C GLY A 6 56.23 -11.08 26.24
N PRO A 7 56.09 -10.26 27.29
CA PRO A 7 54.86 -9.51 27.57
C PRO A 7 54.46 -8.55 26.44
N VAL A 8 55.43 -7.93 25.77
CA VAL A 8 55.19 -6.98 24.68
C VAL A 8 54.62 -7.69 23.46
N VAL A 9 55.20 -8.84 23.08
CA VAL A 9 54.73 -9.65 21.95
C VAL A 9 53.34 -10.23 22.22
N LEU A 10 53.08 -10.71 23.44
CA LEU A 10 51.76 -11.23 23.82
C LEU A 10 50.68 -10.14 23.77
N GLY A 11 50.98 -8.93 24.26
CA GLY A 11 50.07 -7.78 24.17
C GLY A 11 49.75 -7.39 22.73
N ALA A 12 50.75 -7.40 21.85
CA ALA A 12 50.56 -7.14 20.42
C ALA A 12 49.67 -8.20 19.75
N ALA A 13 49.91 -9.48 20.03
CA ALA A 13 49.12 -10.58 19.47
C ALA A 13 47.65 -10.54 19.92
N LEU A 14 47.38 -10.26 21.21
CA LEU A 14 46.02 -10.13 21.74
C LEU A 14 45.27 -8.96 21.10
N THR A 15 45.96 -7.83 20.87
CA THR A 15 45.36 -6.65 20.23
C THR A 15 45.01 -6.94 18.76
N LEU A 16 45.87 -7.65 18.04
CA LEU A 16 45.59 -8.09 16.66
C LEU A 16 44.41 -9.06 16.58
N LEU A 17 44.35 -10.06 17.48
CA LEU A 17 43.23 -11.00 17.55
C LEU A 17 41.91 -10.31 17.86
N GLY A 18 41.92 -9.35 18.80
CA GLY A 18 40.74 -8.54 19.11
C GLY A 18 40.26 -7.75 17.89
N THR A 19 41.19 -7.12 17.17
CA THR A 19 40.86 -6.33 15.96
C THR A 19 40.29 -7.23 14.86
N LEU A 20 40.88 -8.41 14.63
CA LEU A 20 40.38 -9.39 13.67
C LEU A 20 38.97 -9.88 14.03
N ALA A 21 38.70 -10.17 15.32
CA ALA A 21 37.38 -10.59 15.77
C ALA A 21 36.32 -9.49 15.56
N VAL A 22 36.66 -8.23 15.86
CA VAL A 22 35.80 -7.07 15.61
C VAL A 22 35.50 -6.94 14.11
N GLN A 23 36.52 -7.03 13.25
CA GLN A 23 36.37 -6.89 11.80
C GLN A 23 35.61 -8.06 11.17
N ALA A 24 35.81 -9.30 11.64
CA ALA A 24 35.16 -10.48 11.09
C ALA A 24 33.71 -10.64 11.54
N VAL A 25 33.36 -10.17 12.75
CA VAL A 25 32.04 -10.44 13.35
C VAL A 25 31.22 -9.17 13.54
N ILE A 26 31.77 -8.16 14.19
CA ILE A 26 31.02 -6.97 14.61
C ILE A 26 30.69 -6.09 13.41
N VAL A 27 31.66 -5.86 12.52
CA VAL A 27 31.46 -5.00 11.34
C VAL A 27 30.40 -5.58 10.39
N PRO A 28 30.46 -6.87 9.95
CA PRO A 28 29.43 -7.43 9.08
C PRO A 28 28.05 -7.49 9.75
N TRP A 29 28.01 -7.77 11.06
CA TRP A 29 26.75 -7.78 11.81
C TRP A 29 26.11 -6.38 11.87
N ALA A 30 26.90 -5.35 12.19
CA ALA A 30 26.45 -3.96 12.23
C ALA A 30 26.00 -3.50 10.85
N GLN A 31 26.78 -3.77 9.79
CA GLN A 31 26.42 -3.45 8.41
C GLN A 31 25.14 -4.18 7.97
N ALA A 32 24.98 -5.47 8.28
CA ALA A 32 23.77 -6.22 7.96
C ALA A 32 22.53 -5.65 8.66
N ARG A 33 22.68 -5.23 9.93
CA ARG A 33 21.61 -4.57 10.69
C ARG A 33 21.22 -3.22 10.10
N THR A 34 22.20 -2.40 9.73
CA THR A 34 21.97 -1.08 9.11
C THR A 34 21.30 -1.24 7.75
N ARG A 35 21.81 -2.11 6.86
CA ARG A 35 21.20 -2.38 5.55
C ARG A 35 19.77 -2.90 5.63
N ARG A 36 19.46 -3.76 6.61
CA ARG A 36 18.09 -4.23 6.84
C ARG A 36 17.15 -3.10 7.25
N ARG A 37 17.66 -2.16 8.05
CA ARG A 37 16.88 -1.00 8.48
C ARG A 37 16.67 -0.03 7.32
N GLU A 38 17.70 0.29 6.56
CA GLU A 38 17.62 1.16 5.38
C GLU A 38 16.62 0.61 4.37
N ARG A 39 16.71 -0.68 4.00
CA ARG A 39 15.72 -1.31 3.12
C ARG A 39 14.31 -1.30 3.68
N TRP A 40 14.16 -1.46 4.99
CA TRP A 40 12.84 -1.37 5.62
C TRP A 40 12.28 0.05 5.52
N GLU A 41 13.11 1.08 5.76
CA GLU A 41 12.73 2.49 5.66
C GLU A 41 12.40 2.89 4.22
N GLU A 42 13.13 2.36 3.25
CA GLU A 42 12.88 2.53 1.81
C GLU A 42 11.57 1.87 1.40
N ASP A 43 11.41 0.56 1.63
CA ASP A 43 10.21 -0.19 1.25
C ASP A 43 8.93 0.37 1.90
N ILE A 44 9.01 0.84 3.16
CA ILE A 44 7.82 1.38 3.85
C ILE A 44 7.47 2.78 3.38
N ARG A 45 8.46 3.59 3.00
CA ARG A 45 8.24 4.91 2.42
C ARG A 45 7.67 4.76 1.01
N GLU A 46 8.26 3.89 0.19
CA GLU A 46 7.73 3.54 -1.14
C GLU A 46 6.26 3.10 -1.04
N PHE A 47 5.93 2.25 -0.05
CA PHE A 47 4.56 1.81 0.13
C PHE A 47 3.62 2.94 0.56
N ALA A 48 4.04 3.80 1.47
CA ALA A 48 3.25 4.96 1.85
C ALA A 48 3.06 5.93 0.69
N ASP A 49 4.12 6.23 -0.08
CA ASP A 49 4.08 7.13 -1.23
C ASP A 49 3.16 6.58 -2.33
N THR A 50 3.22 5.28 -2.62
CA THR A 50 2.28 4.63 -3.56
C THR A 50 0.84 4.80 -3.09
N LEU A 51 0.55 4.57 -1.80
CA LEU A 51 -0.81 4.66 -1.27
C LEU A 51 -1.33 6.10 -1.13
N GLU A 52 -0.49 7.04 -0.73
CA GLU A 52 -0.90 8.43 -0.42
C GLU A 52 -0.83 9.36 -1.63
N VAL A 53 0.05 9.08 -2.60
CA VAL A 53 0.34 10.01 -3.72
C VAL A 53 -0.06 9.41 -5.06
N ASN A 54 0.49 8.24 -5.41
CA ASN A 54 0.33 7.72 -6.77
C ASN A 54 -1.05 7.12 -7.00
N LEU A 55 -1.48 6.25 -6.09
CA LEU A 55 -2.71 5.48 -6.24
C LEU A 55 -3.98 6.36 -6.28
N PRO A 56 -4.17 7.37 -5.40
CA PRO A 56 -5.39 8.17 -5.40
C PRO A 56 -5.60 8.91 -6.72
N ARG A 57 -4.51 9.41 -7.32
CA ARG A 57 -4.55 10.07 -8.63
C ARG A 57 -4.97 9.09 -9.71
N LEU A 58 -4.33 7.94 -9.81
CA LEU A 58 -4.66 6.93 -10.83
C LEU A 58 -6.06 6.35 -10.65
N MET A 59 -6.50 6.18 -9.40
CA MET A 59 -7.87 5.78 -9.08
C MET A 59 -8.88 6.82 -9.57
N LEU A 60 -8.61 8.13 -9.38
CA LEU A 60 -9.47 9.19 -9.85
C LEU A 60 -9.52 9.25 -11.39
N ASP A 61 -8.37 9.17 -12.05
CA ASP A 61 -8.26 9.16 -13.51
C ASP A 61 -9.06 7.97 -14.08
N TYR A 62 -8.81 6.75 -13.57
CA TYR A 62 -9.57 5.57 -13.96
C TYR A 62 -11.07 5.71 -13.68
N ARG A 63 -11.46 6.20 -12.49
CA ARG A 63 -12.88 6.40 -12.12
C ARG A 63 -13.58 7.31 -13.12
N THR A 64 -12.91 8.40 -13.53
CA THR A 64 -13.46 9.39 -14.45
C THR A 64 -13.72 8.78 -15.83
N GLU A 65 -12.73 8.09 -16.39
CA GLU A 65 -12.85 7.43 -17.70
C GLU A 65 -13.89 6.30 -17.67
N ALA A 66 -13.86 5.47 -16.63
CA ALA A 66 -14.79 4.35 -16.47
C ALA A 66 -16.24 4.83 -16.35
N ARG A 67 -16.48 5.89 -15.57
CA ARG A 67 -17.81 6.50 -15.44
C ARG A 67 -18.29 7.08 -16.76
N GLY A 68 -17.42 7.76 -17.50
CA GLY A 68 -17.74 8.30 -18.82
C GLY A 68 -18.23 7.20 -19.76
N ARG A 69 -17.47 6.09 -19.82
CA ARG A 69 -17.83 4.92 -20.62
C ARG A 69 -19.16 4.28 -20.19
N LEU A 70 -19.39 4.10 -18.89
CA LEU A 70 -20.65 3.55 -18.36
C LEU A 70 -21.85 4.44 -18.71
N THR A 71 -21.68 5.76 -18.60
CA THR A 71 -22.72 6.75 -18.94
C THR A 71 -23.06 6.69 -20.42
N MET A 72 -22.05 6.65 -21.30
CA MET A 72 -22.28 6.49 -22.74
C MET A 72 -23.02 5.20 -23.05
N ARG A 73 -22.66 4.08 -22.40
CA ARG A 73 -23.40 2.83 -22.57
C ARG A 73 -24.83 2.90 -22.10
N ALA A 74 -25.09 3.56 -20.97
CA ALA A 74 -26.46 3.78 -20.51
C ALA A 74 -27.28 4.53 -21.57
N TRP A 75 -26.72 5.57 -22.20
CA TRP A 75 -27.36 6.26 -23.33
C TRP A 75 -27.57 5.35 -24.55
N GLN A 76 -26.58 4.53 -24.91
CA GLN A 76 -26.71 3.60 -26.04
C GLN A 76 -27.87 2.60 -25.86
N ARG A 77 -28.21 2.25 -24.61
CA ARG A 77 -29.32 1.35 -24.27
C ARG A 77 -30.66 2.07 -24.18
N ASP A 78 -30.68 3.39 -24.04
CA ASP A 78 -31.92 4.16 -23.98
C ASP A 78 -32.64 4.07 -25.34
N PRO A 79 -33.88 3.53 -25.40
CA PRO A 79 -34.61 3.38 -26.65
C PRO A 79 -34.94 4.72 -27.33
N THR A 80 -34.84 5.83 -26.61
CA THR A 80 -35.03 7.18 -27.15
C THR A 80 -33.75 7.77 -27.75
N PHE A 81 -32.60 7.21 -27.41
CA PHE A 81 -31.31 7.67 -27.91
C PHE A 81 -31.06 7.16 -29.33
N ARG A 82 -30.62 8.08 -30.21
CA ARG A 82 -30.23 7.75 -31.58
C ARG A 82 -28.73 7.92 -31.70
N ALA A 83 -28.01 6.80 -31.62
CA ALA A 83 -26.58 6.79 -31.89
C ALA A 83 -26.32 7.18 -33.35
N ASP A 84 -25.33 8.04 -33.56
CA ASP A 84 -24.75 8.34 -34.87
C ASP A 84 -23.29 7.84 -34.93
N ASP A 85 -22.66 7.95 -36.10
CA ASP A 85 -21.25 7.54 -36.28
C ASP A 85 -20.29 8.30 -35.35
N GLY A 86 -20.66 9.53 -34.94
CA GLY A 86 -19.89 10.33 -34.01
C GLY A 86 -19.90 9.73 -32.60
N PHE A 87 -21.05 9.24 -32.16
CA PHE A 87 -21.22 8.56 -30.89
C PHE A 87 -20.40 7.28 -30.80
N ASP A 88 -20.44 6.43 -31.83
CA ASP A 88 -19.65 5.18 -31.86
C ASP A 88 -18.14 5.46 -31.81
N LYS A 89 -17.70 6.52 -32.50
CA LYS A 89 -16.30 6.98 -32.42
C LYS A 89 -15.92 7.42 -31.01
N MET A 90 -16.78 8.19 -30.33
CA MET A 90 -16.54 8.60 -28.94
C MET A 90 -16.54 7.40 -27.98
N LEU A 91 -17.43 6.42 -28.18
CA LEU A 91 -17.48 5.21 -27.36
C LEU A 91 -16.22 4.36 -27.51
N LYS A 92 -15.65 4.32 -28.73
CA LYS A 92 -14.35 3.68 -28.97
C LYS A 92 -13.21 4.41 -28.26
N LEU A 93 -13.16 5.73 -28.35
CA LEU A 93 -12.11 6.54 -27.71
C LEU A 93 -12.14 6.39 -26.18
N THR A 94 -13.32 6.48 -25.57
CA THR A 94 -13.46 6.28 -24.11
C THR A 94 -13.05 4.88 -23.67
N ARG A 95 -13.29 3.85 -24.48
CA ARG A 95 -12.75 2.51 -24.20
C ARG A 95 -11.22 2.48 -24.18
N GLU A 96 -10.57 3.13 -25.15
CA GLU A 96 -9.11 3.20 -25.21
C GLU A 96 -8.53 3.97 -24.02
N ASP A 97 -9.20 5.04 -23.58
CA ASP A 97 -8.74 5.86 -22.45
C ASP A 97 -8.95 5.14 -21.11
N VAL A 98 -10.07 4.41 -20.93
CA VAL A 98 -10.27 3.50 -19.79
C VAL A 98 -9.15 2.46 -19.72
N TRP A 99 -8.79 1.83 -20.84
CA TRP A 99 -7.72 0.83 -20.85
C TRP A 99 -6.36 1.40 -20.47
N LYS A 100 -5.99 2.59 -20.98
CA LYS A 100 -4.74 3.24 -20.59
C LYS A 100 -4.72 3.58 -19.10
N ALA A 101 -5.84 4.07 -18.56
CA ALA A 101 -5.95 4.36 -17.13
C ALA A 101 -5.87 3.08 -16.29
N GLU A 102 -6.52 1.99 -16.73
CA GLU A 102 -6.47 0.69 -16.09
C GLU A 102 -5.04 0.12 -16.06
N ASP A 103 -4.30 0.19 -17.17
CA ASP A 103 -2.92 -0.30 -17.26
C ASP A 103 -2.01 0.40 -16.25
N LEU A 104 -2.13 1.72 -16.11
CA LEU A 104 -1.36 2.48 -15.13
C LEU A 104 -1.76 2.10 -13.71
N LEU A 105 -3.06 1.95 -13.44
CA LEU A 105 -3.56 1.55 -12.14
C LEU A 105 -3.10 0.13 -11.75
N GLN A 106 -3.14 -0.82 -12.68
CA GLN A 106 -2.66 -2.20 -12.50
C GLN A 106 -1.20 -2.26 -12.07
N ILE A 107 -0.34 -1.37 -12.60
CA ILE A 107 1.07 -1.29 -12.19
C ILE A 107 1.19 -0.95 -10.70
N GLU A 108 0.43 0.05 -10.21
CA GLU A 108 0.44 0.39 -8.78
C GLU A 108 -0.24 -0.68 -7.92
N MET A 109 -1.32 -1.30 -8.39
CA MET A 109 -1.95 -2.45 -7.71
C MET A 109 -0.96 -3.60 -7.53
N HIS A 110 -0.14 -3.89 -8.55
CA HIS A 110 0.91 -4.89 -8.46
C HIS A 110 1.97 -4.49 -7.42
N ARG A 111 2.42 -3.24 -7.41
CA ARG A 111 3.35 -2.72 -6.38
C ARG A 111 2.79 -2.87 -4.96
N ILE A 112 1.51 -2.56 -4.77
CA ILE A 112 0.80 -2.71 -3.48
C ILE A 112 0.77 -4.16 -3.02
N SER A 113 0.68 -5.14 -3.92
CA SER A 113 0.72 -6.57 -3.55
C SER A 113 2.15 -7.05 -3.18
N LEU A 114 3.18 -6.47 -3.81
CA LEU A 114 4.57 -6.88 -3.62
C LEU A 114 5.22 -6.31 -2.36
N LEU A 115 4.95 -5.04 -2.04
CA LEU A 115 5.59 -4.32 -0.94
C LEU A 115 5.31 -4.94 0.45
N PRO A 116 4.07 -5.34 0.82
CA PRO A 116 3.80 -6.07 2.05
C PRO A 116 4.60 -7.37 2.15
N THR A 117 4.75 -8.09 1.03
CA THR A 117 5.51 -9.34 0.97
C THR A 117 6.99 -9.11 1.26
N ARG A 118 7.60 -8.07 0.68
CA ARG A 118 8.99 -7.68 0.96
C ARG A 118 9.17 -7.26 2.42
N LEU A 119 8.30 -6.37 2.91
CA LEU A 119 8.34 -5.87 4.28
C LEU A 119 8.16 -6.98 5.33
N ARG A 120 7.28 -7.96 5.05
CA ARG A 120 7.09 -9.13 5.91
C ARG A 120 8.35 -9.99 6.02
N ARG A 121 9.15 -10.12 4.96
CA ARG A 121 10.43 -10.87 5.00
C ARG A 121 11.45 -10.21 5.92
N LEU A 122 11.44 -8.88 6.04
CA LEU A 122 12.35 -8.15 6.93
C LEU A 122 11.96 -8.28 8.41
N ASN A 123 10.68 -8.47 8.72
CA ASN A 123 10.18 -8.62 10.10
C ASN A 123 9.01 -9.61 10.21
N ARG A 124 9.28 -10.91 9.98
CA ARG A 124 8.26 -11.97 9.84
C ARG A 124 7.30 -12.12 11.02
N ASN A 125 7.76 -11.82 12.24
CA ASN A 125 7.04 -12.11 13.48
C ASN A 125 6.17 -10.95 13.99
N SER A 126 5.95 -9.93 13.16
CA SER A 126 5.09 -8.80 13.52
C SER A 126 3.61 -9.15 13.28
N PRO A 127 2.73 -9.04 14.31
CA PRO A 127 1.28 -9.24 14.15
C PRO A 127 0.62 -8.15 13.28
N TYR A 128 1.38 -7.11 12.96
CA TYR A 128 0.95 -6.02 12.09
C TYR A 128 0.69 -6.49 10.65
N TRP A 129 1.45 -7.49 10.17
CA TRP A 129 1.33 -7.95 8.79
C TRP A 129 0.02 -8.65 8.48
N ASP A 130 -0.61 -9.28 9.47
CA ASP A 130 -1.92 -9.91 9.28
C ASP A 130 -3.01 -8.86 9.07
N ALA A 131 -2.91 -7.70 9.75
CA ALA A 131 -3.82 -6.58 9.55
C ALA A 131 -3.64 -5.92 8.18
N VAL A 132 -2.39 -5.75 7.72
CA VAL A 132 -2.11 -5.23 6.36
C VAL A 132 -2.58 -6.20 5.29
N ALA A 133 -2.23 -7.48 5.40
CA ALA A 133 -2.64 -8.48 4.42
C ALA A 133 -4.17 -8.54 4.29
N LYS A 134 -4.89 -8.45 5.42
CA LYS A 134 -6.35 -8.35 5.39
C LYS A 134 -6.83 -7.07 4.71
N ALA A 135 -6.27 -5.91 5.04
CA ALA A 135 -6.70 -4.64 4.42
C ALA A 135 -6.37 -4.56 2.93
N GLU A 136 -5.23 -5.13 2.51
CA GLU A 136 -4.82 -5.27 1.12
C GLU A 136 -5.76 -6.21 0.36
N GLN A 137 -6.12 -7.35 0.97
CA GLN A 137 -7.12 -8.25 0.40
C GLN A 137 -8.50 -7.57 0.28
N ASP A 138 -8.97 -6.88 1.33
CA ASP A 138 -10.23 -6.13 1.31
C ASP A 138 -10.22 -5.10 0.16
N PHE A 139 -9.10 -4.39 -0.03
CA PHE A 139 -8.92 -3.41 -1.09
C PHE A 139 -8.88 -4.06 -2.49
N SER A 140 -8.13 -5.15 -2.66
CA SER A 140 -8.05 -5.89 -3.93
C SER A 140 -9.41 -6.45 -4.35
N VAL A 141 -10.17 -7.02 -3.41
CA VAL A 141 -11.52 -7.53 -3.69
C VAL A 141 -12.47 -6.39 -4.08
N ALA A 142 -12.46 -5.28 -3.34
CA ALA A 142 -13.30 -4.12 -3.66
C ALA A 142 -12.98 -3.57 -5.05
N TYR A 143 -11.68 -3.41 -5.38
CA TYR A 143 -11.23 -2.98 -6.69
C TYR A 143 -11.70 -3.92 -7.81
N VAL A 144 -11.52 -5.24 -7.64
CA VAL A 144 -11.97 -6.22 -8.65
C VAL A 144 -13.47 -6.11 -8.87
N LEU A 145 -14.27 -6.03 -7.81
CA LEU A 145 -15.73 -5.89 -7.93
C LEU A 145 -16.13 -4.59 -8.66
N ALA A 146 -15.42 -3.49 -8.43
CA ALA A 146 -15.68 -2.23 -9.11
C ALA A 146 -15.19 -2.20 -10.57
N ASN A 147 -14.16 -2.99 -10.91
CA ASN A 147 -13.60 -3.08 -12.27
C ASN A 147 -14.42 -4.02 -13.18
N VAL A 148 -14.97 -5.11 -12.64
CA VAL A 148 -15.71 -6.14 -13.40
C VAL A 148 -16.72 -5.53 -14.40
N PRO A 149 -17.65 -4.63 -14.01
CA PRO A 149 -18.65 -4.10 -14.93
C PRO A 149 -18.05 -3.35 -16.13
N VAL A 150 -16.89 -2.73 -15.93
CA VAL A 150 -16.16 -1.99 -16.96
C VAL A 150 -15.38 -2.93 -17.86
N SER A 151 -14.77 -3.99 -17.31
CA SER A 151 -13.90 -4.91 -18.05
C SER A 151 -14.66 -5.93 -18.91
N ILE A 152 -15.76 -6.50 -18.39
CA ILE A 152 -16.55 -7.53 -19.10
C ILE A 152 -17.81 -6.97 -19.77
N ASP A 153 -17.93 -5.65 -19.81
CA ASP A 153 -19.05 -4.97 -20.43
C ASP A 153 -20.41 -5.31 -19.81
N GLU A 154 -20.43 -5.53 -18.49
CA GLU A 154 -21.66 -5.87 -17.77
C GLU A 154 -22.63 -4.68 -17.73
N ASP A 155 -23.91 -4.99 -17.75
CA ASP A 155 -24.97 -4.00 -17.62
C ASP A 155 -25.05 -3.55 -16.15
N MET A 156 -24.47 -2.38 -15.87
CA MET A 156 -24.55 -1.74 -14.56
C MET A 156 -24.92 -0.27 -14.72
N GLU A 157 -25.85 0.18 -13.88
CA GLU A 157 -26.19 1.59 -13.77
C GLU A 157 -25.01 2.38 -13.17
N PRO A 158 -24.68 3.58 -13.69
CA PRO A 158 -23.55 4.37 -13.20
C PRO A 158 -23.59 4.63 -11.68
N ASP A 159 -24.78 4.83 -11.11
CA ASP A 159 -24.96 5.08 -9.68
C ASP A 159 -24.69 3.86 -8.79
N ASP A 160 -24.95 2.64 -9.30
CA ASP A 160 -24.62 1.42 -8.58
C ASP A 160 -23.12 1.11 -8.65
N TRP A 161 -22.50 1.44 -9.79
CA TRP A 161 -21.05 1.37 -9.95
C TRP A 161 -20.32 2.34 -9.01
N ASP A 162 -20.83 3.56 -8.82
CA ASP A 162 -20.28 4.51 -7.86
C ASP A 162 -20.22 3.96 -6.44
N LYS A 163 -21.25 3.22 -6.01
CA LYS A 163 -21.27 2.61 -4.67
C LYS A 163 -20.16 1.58 -4.50
N LEU A 164 -19.84 0.81 -5.55
CA LEU A 164 -18.70 -0.11 -5.54
C LEU A 164 -17.37 0.64 -5.48
N TRP A 165 -17.28 1.78 -6.18
CA TRP A 165 -16.09 2.61 -6.13
C TRP A 165 -15.87 3.26 -4.77
N ASP A 166 -16.93 3.76 -4.13
CA ASP A 166 -16.87 4.29 -2.76
C ASP A 166 -16.43 3.21 -1.75
N ALA A 167 -16.80 1.94 -1.97
CA ALA A 167 -16.30 0.83 -1.17
C ALA A 167 -14.79 0.59 -1.38
N THR A 168 -14.33 0.73 -2.62
CA THR A 168 -12.89 0.66 -2.98
C THR A 168 -12.09 1.79 -2.31
N GLU A 169 -12.58 3.02 -2.35
CA GLU A 169 -11.96 4.18 -1.68
C GLU A 169 -11.90 3.98 -0.16
N LYS A 170 -12.97 3.49 0.48
CA LYS A 170 -12.95 3.16 1.92
C LYS A 170 -11.94 2.07 2.27
N ALA A 171 -11.79 1.06 1.41
CA ALA A 171 -10.81 0.00 1.63
C ALA A 171 -9.36 0.53 1.46
N HIS A 172 -9.13 1.40 0.48
CA HIS A 172 -7.88 2.14 0.31
C HIS A 172 -7.55 3.00 1.53
N GLU A 173 -8.48 3.82 2.01
CA GLU A 173 -8.29 4.64 3.22
C GLU A 173 -7.88 3.79 4.42
N LYS A 174 -8.51 2.63 4.60
CA LYS A 174 -8.20 1.68 5.67
C LYS A 174 -6.77 1.15 5.53
N LEU A 175 -6.35 0.72 4.33
CA LEU A 175 -4.99 0.25 4.07
C LEU A 175 -3.96 1.36 4.34
N THR A 176 -4.20 2.57 3.82
CA THR A 176 -3.37 3.76 4.04
C THR A 176 -3.25 4.12 5.52
N SER A 177 -4.35 4.06 6.28
CA SER A 177 -4.37 4.36 7.72
C SER A 177 -3.51 3.41 8.56
N LEU A 178 -3.27 2.18 8.06
CA LEU A 178 -2.39 1.21 8.68
C LEU A 178 -0.92 1.51 8.33
N ILE A 179 -0.62 1.81 7.06
CA ILE A 179 0.74 2.01 6.55
C ILE A 179 1.36 3.34 7.01
N SER A 180 0.62 4.44 6.90
CA SER A 180 1.09 5.81 7.13
C SER A 180 1.83 5.99 8.48
N PRO A 181 1.31 5.50 9.63
CA PRO A 181 2.00 5.66 10.91
C PRO A 181 3.37 4.97 10.99
N MET A 182 3.63 3.94 10.19
CA MET A 182 4.93 3.26 10.20
C MET A 182 5.97 3.98 9.36
N ALA A 183 5.55 4.57 8.24
CA ALA A 183 6.43 5.42 7.44
C ALA A 183 6.95 6.59 8.28
N THR A 184 6.11 7.16 9.15
CA THR A 184 6.53 8.21 10.09
C THR A 184 7.44 7.69 11.21
N ALA A 185 7.22 6.47 11.71
CA ALA A 185 7.92 5.96 12.89
C ALA A 185 9.40 5.63 12.67
N MET A 186 9.87 5.51 11.41
CA MET A 186 11.27 5.28 11.00
C MET A 186 12.00 4.11 11.70
N LYS A 187 11.28 3.23 12.40
CA LYS A 187 11.79 2.00 13.02
C LYS A 187 10.76 0.89 12.91
N PRO A 188 11.17 -0.36 12.64
CA PRO A 188 10.25 -1.49 12.60
C PRO A 188 9.48 -1.59 13.93
N PRO A 189 8.15 -1.76 13.89
CA PRO A 189 7.33 -1.69 15.09
C PRO A 189 7.75 -2.78 16.08
N LYS A 190 8.20 -2.37 17.28
CA LYS A 190 8.29 -3.26 18.43
C LYS A 190 6.88 -3.70 18.81
N ARG A 191 6.67 -4.97 19.21
CA ARG A 191 5.35 -5.56 19.56
C ARG A 191 4.48 -4.67 20.47
N SER A 192 5.07 -3.86 21.35
CA SER A 192 4.36 -2.97 22.28
C SER A 192 3.80 -1.69 21.64
N LEU A 193 4.44 -1.13 20.61
CA LEU A 193 3.96 0.07 19.91
C LEU A 193 2.70 -0.23 19.08
N PHE A 194 2.62 -1.44 18.53
CA PHE A 194 1.48 -1.92 17.75
C PHE A 194 0.16 -1.87 18.52
N ARG A 195 0.13 -2.39 19.76
CA ARG A 195 -1.09 -2.33 20.59
C ARG A 195 -1.55 -0.89 20.84
N ARG A 196 -0.61 0.06 20.95
CA ARG A 196 -0.91 1.47 21.22
C ARG A 196 -1.46 2.17 19.97
N VAL A 197 -0.90 1.89 18.79
CA VAL A 197 -1.39 2.40 17.50
C VAL A 197 -2.76 1.80 17.18
N MET A 198 -2.92 0.48 17.28
CA MET A 198 -4.22 -0.18 17.05
C MET A 198 -5.31 0.31 18.01
N ARG A 199 -4.98 0.56 19.29
CA ARG A 199 -5.91 1.19 20.23
C ARG A 199 -6.30 2.61 19.81
N ARG A 200 -5.41 3.38 19.17
CA ARG A 200 -5.74 4.72 18.68
C ARG A 200 -6.62 4.66 17.45
N ILE A 201 -6.32 3.77 16.51
CA ILE A 201 -7.12 3.53 15.30
C ILE A 201 -8.52 3.05 15.69
N SER A 202 -8.63 2.04 16.57
CA SER A 202 -9.93 1.54 17.02
C SER A 202 -10.74 2.59 17.78
N LYS A 203 -10.09 3.43 18.60
CA LYS A 203 -10.75 4.55 19.27
C LYS A 203 -11.26 5.61 18.29
N LYS A 204 -10.48 5.95 17.25
CA LYS A 204 -10.91 6.90 16.22
C LYS A 204 -12.08 6.34 15.40
N ALA A 205 -12.02 5.08 15.02
CA ALA A 205 -13.10 4.40 14.30
C ALA A 205 -14.39 4.39 15.15
N ALA A 206 -14.31 3.96 16.41
CA ALA A 206 -15.45 3.95 17.33
C ALA A 206 -16.01 5.35 17.62
N ALA A 207 -15.16 6.38 17.67
CA ALA A 207 -15.62 7.76 17.83
C ALA A 207 -16.39 8.26 16.60
N LYS A 208 -15.89 7.95 15.39
CA LYS A 208 -16.57 8.29 14.12
C LYS A 208 -17.93 7.59 14.01
N GLU A 209 -18.00 6.32 14.40
CA GLU A 209 -19.25 5.54 14.41
C GLU A 209 -20.29 6.12 15.39
N ARG A 210 -19.86 6.51 16.60
CA ARG A 210 -20.73 7.19 17.57
C ARG A 210 -21.24 8.55 17.09
N SER A 211 -20.41 9.33 16.38
CA SER A 211 -20.88 10.60 15.82
C SER A 211 -21.92 10.42 14.72
N LEU A 212 -21.81 9.35 13.92
CA LEU A 212 -22.79 9.06 12.86
C LEU A 212 -24.14 8.62 13.43
N ILE A 213 -24.15 7.80 14.48
CA ILE A 213 -25.40 7.38 15.16
C ILE A 213 -26.13 8.60 15.74
N ARG A 214 -25.41 9.54 16.36
CA ARG A 214 -26.01 10.73 16.98
C ARG A 214 -26.74 11.63 15.97
N VAL A 215 -26.21 11.74 14.75
CA VAL A 215 -26.82 12.54 13.66
C VAL A 215 -28.10 11.89 13.12
N GLN A 216 -28.30 10.59 13.28
CA GLN A 216 -29.52 9.89 12.82
C GLN A 216 -30.64 9.88 13.86
N THR A 217 -30.35 10.23 15.11
CA THR A 217 -31.32 10.24 16.22
C THR A 217 -31.87 11.62 16.57
N GLU A 218 -31.39 12.67 15.89
CA GLU A 218 -31.87 14.05 15.98
C GLU A 218 -32.66 14.41 14.71
#